data_AF-A0A8J3SIL5-F1
#
_entry.id   AF-A0A8J3SIL5-F1
#
_cell.length_a   1.000
_cell.length_b   1.000
_cell.length_c   1.000
_cell.angle_alpha   90.00
_cell.angle_beta   90.00
_cell.angle_gamma   90.00
#
_symmetry.space_group_name_H-M   'P 1'
#
loop_
_entity.id
_entity.type
_entity.pdbx_description
1 polymer ?
#
loop_
_entity_poly.entity_id
_entity_poly.type
_entity_poly.pdbx_seq_one_letter_code
_entity_poly.pdbx_strand_id
1 'polypeptide(L)' 'MAEARANHGHHALANAHTSAADAHRLLAQANAGDVAEHRELEEWHRWCAMVESQLAAEADQRTPRNHGPHS' A
#
# COMPACT_ATOMS: atom_id res chain seq x y z
N MET A 1 21.01 -5.28 -7.45
CA MET A 1 20.98 -4.37 -6.28
C MET A 1 19.72 -3.49 -6.27
N ALA A 2 19.43 -2.71 -7.32
CA ALA A 2 18.26 -1.81 -7.36
C ALA A 2 16.91 -2.55 -7.27
N GLU A 3 16.79 -3.68 -7.96
CA GLU A 3 15.55 -4.48 -8.02
C GLU A 3 15.18 -5.12 -6.67
N ALA A 4 16.18 -5.66 -5.95
CA ALA A 4 15.98 -6.18 -4.59
C ALA A 4 15.55 -5.10 -3.60
N ARG A 5 16.04 -3.86 -3.76
CA ARG A 5 15.66 -2.72 -2.92
C ARG A 5 14.25 -2.23 -3.23
N ALA A 6 13.86 -2.19 -4.50
CA ALA A 6 12.50 -1.89 -4.93
C ALA A 6 11.50 -2.94 -4.39
N ASN A 7 11.84 -4.23 -4.52
CA ASN A 7 11.02 -5.31 -4.01
C ASN A 7 10.90 -5.29 -2.46
N HIS A 8 12.00 -4.99 -1.76
CA HIS A 8 11.98 -4.78 -0.31
C HIS A 8 11.08 -3.62 0.11
N GLY A 9 11.11 -2.50 -0.63
CA GLY A 9 10.22 -1.37 -0.40
C GLY A 9 8.74 -1.69 -0.58
N HIS A 10 8.40 -2.47 -1.62
CA HIS A 10 7.02 -2.94 -1.84
C HIS A 10 6.53 -3.81 -0.68
N HIS A 11 7.34 -4.77 -0.23
CA HIS A 11 6.98 -5.62 0.91
C HIS A 11 6.83 -4.83 2.21
N ALA A 12 7.71 -3.86 2.47
CA ALA A 12 7.60 -3.01 3.65
C ALA A 12 6.30 -2.19 3.66
N LEU A 13 5.89 -1.68 2.50
CA LEU A 13 4.65 -0.92 2.36
C LEU A 13 3.41 -1.80 2.55
N ALA A 14 3.37 -2.97 1.91
CA ALA A 14 2.26 -3.92 2.06
C ALA A 14 2.09 -4.39 3.53
N ASN A 15 3.21 -4.59 4.24
CA ASN A 15 3.18 -4.94 5.66
C ASN A 15 2.66 -3.78 6.53
N ALA A 16 3.03 -2.54 6.21
CA ALA A 16 2.53 -1.35 6.91
C ALA A 16 1.02 -1.14 6.67
N HIS A 17 0.55 -1.33 5.44
CA HIS A 17 -0.87 -1.30 5.09
C HIS A 17 -1.66 -2.36 5.87
N THR A 18 -1.19 -3.60 5.85
CA THR A 18 -1.84 -4.71 6.58
C THR A 18 -1.88 -4.43 8.09
N SER A 19 -0.77 -3.96 8.65
CA SER A 19 -0.67 -3.65 10.09
C SER A 19 -1.62 -2.54 10.51
N ALA A 20 -1.75 -1.49 9.70
CA ALA A 20 -2.72 -0.43 9.93
C ALA A 20 -4.15 -1.00 9.87
N ALA A 21 -4.43 -1.97 8.99
CA ALA A 21 -5.78 -2.49 8.76
C ALA A 21 -6.23 -3.29 9.96
N ASP A 22 -5.31 -4.12 10.46
CA ASP A 22 -5.50 -4.89 11.67
C ASP A 22 -5.67 -3.99 12.89
N ALA A 23 -4.86 -2.93 13.02
CA ALA A 23 -4.99 -1.96 14.12
C ALA A 23 -6.37 -1.28 14.12
N HIS A 24 -6.82 -0.78 12.96
CA HIS A 24 -8.13 -0.16 12.83
C HIS A 24 -9.26 -1.15 13.13
N ARG A 25 -9.16 -2.39 12.63
CA ARG A 25 -10.14 -3.45 12.92
C ARG A 25 -10.20 -3.78 14.41
N LEU A 26 -9.06 -3.89 15.08
CA LEU A 26 -8.97 -4.22 16.49
C LEU A 26 -9.54 -3.09 17.37
N LEU A 27 -9.22 -1.82 17.06
CA LEU A 27 -9.78 -0.68 17.77
C LEU A 27 -11.30 -0.61 17.62
N ALA A 28 -11.80 -0.81 16.39
CA ALA A 28 -13.23 -0.85 16.13
C ALA A 28 -13.95 -2.00 16.87
N GLN A 29 -13.35 -3.20 16.90
CA GLN A 29 -13.90 -4.36 17.61
C GLN A 29 -13.88 -4.19 19.14
N ALA A 30 -12.84 -3.55 19.67
CA ALA A 30 -12.71 -3.27 21.09
C ALA A 30 -13.56 -2.07 21.54
N ASN A 31 -14.21 -1.36 20.61
CA ASN A 31 -14.82 -0.05 20.85
C ASN A 31 -13.87 0.88 21.61
N ALA A 32 -12.60 0.81 21.24
CA ALA A 32 -11.49 1.50 21.88
C ALA A 32 -10.92 2.56 20.93
N GLY A 33 -10.28 3.54 21.55
CA GLY A 33 -9.74 4.71 20.86
C GLY A 33 -10.78 5.78 20.58
N ASP A 34 -10.30 7.02 20.44
CA ASP A 34 -11.14 8.16 20.15
C ASP A 34 -11.30 8.38 18.64
N VAL A 35 -12.20 9.30 18.26
CA VAL A 35 -12.46 9.63 16.85
C VAL A 35 -11.19 10.10 16.13
N ALA A 36 -10.24 10.72 16.84
CA ALA A 36 -9.00 11.19 16.24
C ALA A 36 -8.08 10.00 15.90
N GLU A 37 -7.92 9.02 16.80
CA GLU A 37 -7.13 7.82 16.53
C GLU A 37 -7.68 6.99 15.37
N HIS A 38 -9.01 6.83 15.29
CA HIS A 38 -9.65 6.17 14.14
C HIS A 38 -9.39 6.92 12.82
N ARG A 39 -9.45 8.26 12.87
CA ARG A 39 -9.19 9.11 11.70
C ARG A 39 -7.73 9.09 11.26
N GLU A 40 -6.78 9.14 12.19
CA GLU A 40 -5.36 9.05 11.87
C GLU A 40 -5.01 7.71 11.21
N LEU A 41 -5.60 6.61 11.69
CA LEU A 41 -5.46 5.30 11.06
C LEU A 41 -6.08 5.26 9.67
N GLU A 42 -7.27 5.83 9.48
CA GLU A 42 -7.91 5.91 8.16
C GLU A 42 -7.08 6.75 7.17
N GLU A 43 -6.50 7.86 7.62
CA GLU A 43 -5.62 8.71 6.81
C GLU A 43 -4.33 7.98 6.43
N TRP A 44 -3.73 7.27 7.39
CA TRP A 44 -2.56 6.42 7.13
C TRP A 44 -2.85 5.31 6.12
N HIS A 45 -4.01 4.67 6.24
CA HIS A 45 -4.52 3.67 5.28
C HIS A 45 -4.60 4.20 3.86
N ARG A 46 -5.25 5.35 3.70
CA ARG A 46 -5.41 5.99 2.40
C ARG A 46 -4.06 6.35 1.80
N TRP A 47 -3.12 6.80 2.63
CA TRP A 47 -1.77 7.08 2.18
C TRP A 47 -1.05 5.81 1.68
N CYS A 48 -1.09 4.71 2.43
CA CYS A 48 -0.51 3.43 2.01
C CYS A 48 -1.09 2.97 0.65
N ALA A 49 -2.41 2.96 0.51
CA ALA A 49 -3.08 2.55 -0.73
C ALA A 49 -2.70 3.46 -1.93
N MET A 50 -2.57 4.76 -1.70
CA MET A 50 -2.13 5.71 -2.73
C MET A 50 -0.69 5.41 -3.19
N VAL A 51 0.23 5.16 -2.27
CA VAL A 51 1.62 4.85 -2.60
C VAL A 51 1.72 3.49 -3.32
N GLU A 52 0.95 2.49 -2.89
CA GLU A 52 0.87 1.19 -3.58
C GLU A 52 0.40 1.35 -5.03
N SER A 53 -0.62 2.18 -5.27
CA SER A 53 -1.12 2.45 -6.61
C SER A 53 -0.08 3.15 -7.50
N GLN A 54 0.69 4.09 -6.95
CA GLN A 54 1.74 4.79 -7.71
C GLN A 54 2.89 3.83 -8.07
N LEU A 55 3.31 3.01 -7.12
CA LEU A 55 4.35 2.00 -7.34
C LEU A 55 3.94 0.95 -8.38
N ALA A 56 2.68 0.51 -8.36
CA ALA A 56 2.14 -0.38 -9.39
C ALA A 56 2.17 0.27 -10.78
N ALA A 57 1.78 1.54 -10.88
CA ALA A 57 1.82 2.28 -12.14
C ALA A 57 3.26 2.47 -12.67
N GLU A 58 4.23 2.73 -11.79
CA GLU A 58 5.65 2.82 -12.16
C GLU A 58 6.21 1.48 -12.64
N ALA A 59 5.81 0.37 -12.01
CA ALA A 59 6.20 -0.98 -12.42
C ALA A 59 5.65 -1.35 -13.81
N ASP A 60 4.39 -0.99 -14.08
CA ASP A 60 3.76 -1.17 -15.39
C ASP A 60 4.43 -0.32 -16.48
N GLN A 61 4.83 0.92 -16.18
CA GLN A 61 5.55 1.78 -17.13
C GLN A 61 6.96 1.23 -17.45
N ARG A 62 7.64 0.64 -16.48
CA ARG A 62 8.98 0.03 -16.67
C ARG A 62 8.93 -1.30 -17.40
N THR A 63 7.78 -1.98 -17.37
CA THR A 63 7.54 -3.23 -18.08
C THR A 63 6.42 -2.99 -19.09
N PRO A 64 6.66 -2.24 -20.18
CA PRO A 64 5.64 -2.10 -21.21
C PRO A 64 5.26 -3.51 -21.65
N ARG A 65 4.00 -3.90 -21.38
CA ARG A 65 3.42 -5.10 -21.96
C ARG A 65 3.67 -4.98 -23.45
N ASN A 66 4.61 -5.79 -23.94
CA ASN A 66 5.04 -5.83 -25.31
C ASN A 66 3.87 -6.43 -26.10
N HIS A 67 2.82 -5.64 -26.33
CA HIS A 67 1.82 -5.91 -27.32
C HIS A 67 2.53 -5.70 -28.65
N GLY A 68 3.22 -6.75 -29.10
CA GLY A 68 3.80 -6.79 -30.42
C GLY A 68 2.71 -6.43 -31.43
N PRO A 69 2.98 -5.50 -32.36
CA PRO A 69 2.08 -5.29 -33.48
C PRO A 69 2.19 -6.53 -34.36
N HIS A 70 1.30 -7.50 -34.15
CA HIS A 70 1.00 -8.48 -35.18
C HIS A 70 0.04 -7.80 -36.16
N SER A 71 0.58 -7.28 -37.26
CA SER A 71 -0.12 -6.95 -38.50
C SER A 71 0.75 -7.37 -39.66
#